data_AF-G0HRN6-F1
#
_entry.id   AF-G0HRN6-F1
#
_cell.length_a   1.000
_cell.length_b   1.000
_cell.length_c   1.000
_cell.angle_alpha   90.00
_cell.angle_beta   90.00
_cell.angle_gamma   90.00
#
_symmetry.space_group_name_H-M   'P 1'
#
loop_
_entity.id
_entity.type
_entity.pdbx_description
1 polymer ?
#
loop_
_entity_poly.entity_id
_entity_poly.type
_entity_poly.pdbx_seq_one_letter_code
_entity_poly.pdbx_strand_id
1 'polypeptide(L)'
;MQQTHLPTLERAGVITHDNGTVTMTDTADSLDVYLDVVPGDSIPWAEYYLGLAAVSLALVVAVWVGVFPPSVPSLVWPTVITLLFLVSAAYHVTETRRLQLGAADKPPELSE
;
A
#
# COMPACT_ATOMS: atom_id res chain seq x y z
N MET A 1 24.43 16.38 15.15
CA MET A 1 23.13 15.87 14.65
C MET A 1 22.61 14.88 15.68
N GLN A 2 21.68 15.27 16.53
CA GLN A 2 21.10 14.38 17.54
C GLN A 2 20.08 13.47 16.85
N GLN A 3 20.38 12.17 16.75
CA GLN A 3 19.39 11.17 16.34
C GLN A 3 18.43 10.95 17.52
N THR A 4 17.33 11.69 17.55
CA THR A 4 16.34 11.67 18.64
C THR A 4 15.62 10.32 18.79
N HIS A 5 15.84 9.38 17.88
CA HIS A 5 15.17 8.06 17.88
C HIS A 5 16.03 6.92 18.45
N LEU A 6 17.36 7.09 18.58
CA LEU A 6 18.23 6.05 19.17
C LEU A 6 17.86 5.73 20.63
N PRO A 7 17.61 6.70 21.52
CA PRO A 7 17.26 6.41 22.91
C PRO A 7 15.92 5.68 23.04
N THR A 8 15.03 5.82 22.06
CA THR A 8 13.73 5.14 22.04
C THR A 8 13.88 3.69 21.60
N LEU A 9 14.68 3.42 20.57
CA LEU A 9 14.98 2.05 20.14
C LEU A 9 15.79 1.28 21.20
N GLU A 10 16.67 1.98 21.92
CA GLU A 10 17.43 1.41 23.04
C GLU A 10 16.54 1.10 24.25
N ARG A 11 15.63 2.01 24.61
CA ARG A 11 14.64 1.77 25.67
C ARG A 11 13.66 0.66 25.32
N ALA A 12 13.35 0.50 24.03
CA ALA A 12 12.52 -0.60 23.51
C ALA A 12 13.31 -1.93 23.38
N GLY A 13 14.62 -1.94 23.69
CA GLY A 13 15.45 -3.14 23.64
C GLY A 13 15.69 -3.68 22.23
N VAL A 14 15.52 -2.85 21.20
CA VAL A 14 15.69 -3.20 19.78
C VAL A 14 17.16 -3.04 19.35
N ILE A 15 17.86 -2.09 19.96
CA ILE A 15 19.29 -1.85 19.74
C ILE A 15 20.01 -1.64 21.07
N THR A 16 21.30 -1.94 21.10
CA THR A 16 22.19 -1.53 22.18
C THR A 16 23.25 -0.61 21.59
N HIS A 17 23.50 0.53 22.24
CA HIS A 17 24.49 1.49 21.78
C HIS A 17 25.61 1.64 22.80
N ASP A 18 26.84 1.29 22.41
CA ASP A 18 28.04 1.54 23.21
C ASP A 18 29.11 2.24 22.37
N ASN A 19 29.57 3.39 22.87
CA ASN A 19 30.71 4.14 22.35
C ASN A 19 30.72 4.39 20.83
N GLY A 20 29.56 4.66 20.23
CA GLY A 20 29.40 4.93 18.79
C GLY A 20 29.13 3.68 17.94
N THR A 21 29.06 2.50 18.54
CA THR A 21 28.70 1.25 17.88
C THR A 21 27.27 0.89 18.23
N VAL A 22 26.41 0.78 17.20
CA VAL A 22 25.03 0.31 17.34
C VAL A 22 25.00 -1.17 17.01
N THR A 23 24.48 -2.00 17.91
CA THR A 23 24.32 -3.43 17.71
C THR A 23 22.84 -3.79 17.85
N MET A 24 22.31 -4.57 16.91
CA MET A 24 20.95 -5.09 17.04
C MET A 24 20.91 -6.15 18.13
N THR A 25 19.86 -6.11 18.96
CA THR A 25 19.60 -7.09 20.01
C THR A 25 18.76 -8.23 19.42
N ASP A 26 18.78 -9.43 20.00
CA ASP A 26 17.99 -10.59 19.52
C ASP A 26 16.47 -10.31 19.47
N THR A 27 15.99 -9.28 20.19
CA THR A 27 14.63 -8.76 20.14
C THR A 27 14.27 -8.13 18.78
N ALA A 28 15.25 -7.60 18.02
CA ALA A 28 15.03 -6.97 16.73
C ALA A 28 14.55 -7.96 15.66
N ASP A 29 15.04 -9.21 15.70
CA ASP A 29 14.60 -10.28 14.80
C ASP A 29 13.11 -10.62 14.98
N SER A 30 12.56 -10.42 16.18
CA SER A 30 11.13 -10.61 16.44
C SER A 30 10.25 -9.46 15.93
N LEU A 31 10.84 -8.29 15.67
CA LEU A 31 10.14 -7.10 15.20
C LEU A 31 10.00 -7.08 13.67
N ASP A 32 10.96 -7.69 12.95
CA ASP A 32 10.92 -7.87 11.49
C ASP A 32 9.68 -8.69 11.07
N VAL A 33 9.28 -9.66 11.91
CA VAL A 33 8.09 -10.49 11.71
C VAL A 33 6.78 -9.71 11.84
N TYR A 34 6.76 -8.58 12.56
CA TYR A 34 5.56 -7.75 12.73
C TYR A 34 5.39 -6.69 11.64
N LEU A 35 6.45 -6.37 10.89
CA LEU A 35 6.38 -5.48 9.74
C LEU A 35 5.89 -6.17 8.46
N ASP A 36 6.03 -7.50 8.40
CA ASP A 36 5.58 -8.32 7.26
C ASP A 36 4.09 -8.69 7.30
N VAL A 37 3.35 -8.28 8.34
CA VAL A 37 1.91 -8.51 8.44
C VAL A 37 1.16 -7.21 8.26
N VAL A 38 0.98 -6.81 7.00
CA VAL A 38 -0.02 -5.81 6.60
C VAL A 38 -1.41 -6.36 6.94
N PRO A 39 -2.32 -5.58 7.56
CA PRO A 39 -3.62 -6.05 8.06
C PRO A 39 -4.38 -6.88 7.00
N GLY A 40 -4.75 -8.11 7.39
CA GLY A 40 -5.20 -9.21 6.53
C GLY A 40 -6.55 -9.06 5.82
N ASP A 41 -7.08 -7.84 5.72
CA ASP A 41 -8.39 -7.56 5.10
C ASP A 41 -8.30 -6.90 3.72
N SER A 42 -7.10 -6.83 3.11
CA SER A 42 -6.92 -6.23 1.78
C SER A 42 -6.11 -7.12 0.82
N ILE A 43 -6.55 -7.17 -0.44
CA ILE A 43 -5.80 -7.85 -1.52
C ILE A 43 -4.42 -7.17 -1.65
N PRO A 44 -3.31 -7.91 -1.66
CA PRO A 44 -1.99 -7.34 -1.88
C PRO A 44 -1.96 -6.49 -3.15
N TRP A 45 -1.38 -5.29 -3.08
CA TRP A 45 -1.33 -4.36 -4.20
C TRP A 45 -0.77 -4.98 -5.48
N ALA A 46 0.27 -5.82 -5.35
CA ALA A 46 0.85 -6.53 -6.47
C ALA A 46 -0.16 -7.44 -7.19
N GLU A 47 -0.95 -8.21 -6.42
CA GLU A 47 -1.99 -9.09 -6.96
C GLU A 47 -3.13 -8.30 -7.58
N TYR A 48 -3.53 -7.21 -6.93
CA TYR A 48 -4.54 -6.30 -7.43
C TYR A 48 -4.17 -5.71 -8.80
N TYR A 49 -2.97 -5.14 -8.93
CA TYR A 49 -2.50 -4.59 -10.21
C TYR A 49 -2.28 -5.67 -11.26
N LEU A 50 -1.81 -6.86 -10.87
CA LEU A 50 -1.67 -7.98 -11.77
C LEU A 50 -3.02 -8.41 -12.34
N GLY A 51 -4.05 -8.56 -11.48
CA GLY A 51 -5.41 -8.89 -11.91
C GLY A 51 -6.02 -7.81 -12.80
N LEU A 52 -5.85 -6.54 -12.43
CA LEU A 52 -6.34 -5.39 -13.19
C LEU A 52 -5.70 -5.33 -14.59
N ALA A 53 -4.39 -5.57 -14.67
CA ALA A 53 -3.65 -5.64 -15.93
C ALA A 53 -4.06 -6.85 -16.76
N ALA A 54 -4.22 -8.03 -16.14
CA ALA A 54 -4.64 -9.25 -16.83
C ALA A 54 -6.03 -9.11 -17.46
N VAL A 55 -7.01 -8.54 -16.73
CA VAL A 55 -8.36 -8.28 -17.25
C VAL A 55 -8.32 -7.26 -18.39
N SER A 56 -7.56 -6.17 -18.22
CA SER A 56 -7.42 -5.14 -19.25
C SER A 56 -6.78 -5.71 -20.52
N LEU A 57 -5.73 -6.53 -20.37
CA LEU A 57 -5.04 -7.19 -21.48
C LEU A 57 -5.94 -8.20 -22.17
N ALA A 58 -6.67 -9.04 -21.43
CA ALA A 58 -7.61 -10.00 -22.00
C ALA A 58 -8.68 -9.30 -22.84
N LEU A 59 -9.18 -8.15 -22.36
CA LEU A 59 -10.13 -7.33 -23.10
C LEU A 59 -9.50 -6.77 -24.39
N VAL A 60 -8.28 -6.23 -24.31
CA VAL A 60 -7.56 -5.74 -25.49
C VAL A 60 -7.35 -6.86 -26.52
N VAL A 61 -6.94 -8.05 -26.09
CA VAL A 61 -6.75 -9.21 -26.97
C VAL A 61 -8.07 -9.63 -27.62
N ALA A 62 -9.16 -9.69 -26.85
CA ALA A 62 -10.48 -10.02 -27.38
C ALA A 62 -10.96 -9.02 -28.45
N VAL A 63 -10.70 -7.72 -28.24
CA VAL A 63 -10.98 -6.68 -29.24
C VAL A 63 -10.08 -6.87 -30.47
N TRP A 64 -8.80 -7.16 -30.27
CA TRP A 64 -7.82 -7.31 -31.35
C TRP A 64 -8.13 -8.49 -32.27
N VAL A 65 -8.52 -9.64 -31.71
CA VAL A 65 -8.90 -10.83 -32.49
C VAL A 65 -10.34 -10.77 -33.02
N GLY A 66 -11.06 -9.66 -32.82
CA GLY A 66 -12.39 -9.44 -33.39
C GLY A 66 -13.51 -10.23 -32.70
N VAL A 67 -13.39 -10.53 -31.41
CA VAL A 67 -14.44 -11.23 -30.63
C VAL A 67 -15.75 -10.42 -30.60
N PHE A 68 -15.66 -9.09 -30.67
CA PHE A 68 -16.81 -8.20 -30.56
C PHE A 68 -17.32 -7.71 -31.93
N PRO A 69 -18.63 -7.45 -32.08
CA PRO A 69 -19.21 -6.97 -33.32
C PRO A 69 -18.62 -5.62 -33.80
N PRO A 70 -18.50 -5.40 -35.12
CA PRO A 70 -17.98 -4.15 -35.67
C PRO A 70 -18.91 -2.95 -35.45
N SER A 71 -20.14 -3.16 -34.99
CA SER A 71 -21.06 -2.09 -34.61
C SER A 71 -20.68 -1.38 -33.31
N VAL A 72 -19.75 -1.93 -32.52
CA VAL A 72 -19.29 -1.31 -31.27
C VAL A 72 -18.23 -0.25 -31.60
N PRO A 73 -18.40 1.01 -31.17
CA PRO A 73 -17.39 2.05 -31.39
C PRO A 73 -16.04 1.68 -30.75
N SER A 74 -14.94 1.94 -31.46
CA SER A 74 -13.58 1.61 -31.00
C SER A 74 -13.22 2.26 -29.65
N LEU A 75 -13.84 3.41 -29.34
CA LEU A 75 -13.59 4.15 -28.11
C LEU A 75 -14.21 3.50 -26.86
N VAL A 76 -15.18 2.59 -27.01
CA VAL A 76 -15.85 1.94 -25.86
C VAL A 76 -14.85 1.21 -24.99
N TRP A 77 -13.93 0.43 -25.57
CA TRP A 77 -12.96 -0.39 -24.84
C TRP A 77 -11.94 0.42 -24.03
N PRO A 78 -11.22 1.41 -24.60
CA PRO A 78 -10.35 2.26 -23.80
C PRO A 78 -11.12 3.08 -22.76
N THR A 79 -12.37 3.47 -23.03
CA THR A 79 -13.22 4.12 -22.02
C THR A 79 -13.52 3.19 -20.85
N VAL A 80 -13.90 1.94 -21.09
CA VAL A 80 -14.16 0.94 -20.04
C VAL A 80 -12.89 0.70 -19.21
N ILE A 81 -11.74 0.50 -19.85
CA ILE A 81 -10.46 0.31 -19.16
C ILE A 81 -10.15 1.56 -18.32
N THR A 82 -10.27 2.76 -18.89
CA THR A 82 -9.99 4.00 -18.15
C THR A 82 -10.92 4.16 -16.95
N LEU A 83 -12.22 3.86 -17.10
CA LEU A 83 -13.19 3.93 -16.03
C LEU A 83 -12.85 2.95 -14.89
N LEU A 84 -12.43 1.73 -15.24
CA LEU A 84 -11.97 0.72 -14.30
C LEU A 84 -10.82 1.26 -13.45
N PHE A 85 -9.78 1.83 -14.07
CA PHE A 85 -8.66 2.46 -13.38
C PHE A 85 -9.09 3.70 -12.58
N LEU A 86 -10.02 4.50 -13.08
CA LEU A 86 -10.49 5.70 -12.41
C LEU A 86 -11.23 5.38 -11.10
N VAL A 87 -12.18 4.44 -11.15
CA VAL A 87 -12.94 3.98 -9.97
C VAL A 87 -11.97 3.39 -8.95
N SER A 88 -11.04 2.58 -9.43
CA SER A 88 -9.96 1.98 -8.63
C SER A 88 -9.12 3.05 -7.93
N ALA A 89 -8.62 4.05 -8.66
CA ALA A 89 -7.85 5.14 -8.10
C ALA A 89 -8.67 5.97 -7.10
N ALA A 90 -9.92 6.28 -7.42
CA ALA A 90 -10.81 7.02 -6.54
C ALA A 90 -11.01 6.29 -5.20
N TYR A 91 -11.26 4.98 -5.23
CA TYR A 91 -11.35 4.15 -4.03
C TYR A 91 -10.09 4.27 -3.17
N HIS A 92 -8.92 4.03 -3.75
CA HIS A 92 -7.65 4.07 -3.02
C HIS A 92 -7.30 5.46 -2.48
N VAL A 93 -7.64 6.53 -3.21
CA VAL A 93 -7.48 7.91 -2.73
C VAL A 93 -8.40 8.17 -1.54
N THR A 94 -9.66 7.71 -1.58
CA THR A 94 -10.57 7.88 -0.45
C THR A 94 -10.13 7.08 0.77
N GLU A 95 -9.63 5.86 0.58
CA GLU A 95 -9.13 5.01 1.66
C GLU A 95 -7.89 5.62 2.33
N THR A 96 -6.91 6.05 1.53
CA THR A 96 -5.71 6.72 2.03
C THR A 96 -6.06 7.97 2.83
N ARG A 97 -7.05 8.75 2.39
CA ARG A 97 -7.53 9.93 3.12
C ARG A 97 -8.22 9.56 4.44
N ARG A 98 -9.01 8.48 4.48
CA ARG A 98 -9.66 8.00 5.71
C ARG A 98 -8.63 7.62 6.78
N LEU A 99 -7.58 6.89 6.38
CA LEU A 99 -6.50 6.50 7.28
C LEU A 99 -5.75 7.72 7.84
N GLN A 100 -5.52 8.76 7.02
CA GLN A 100 -4.89 10.01 7.47
C GLN A 100 -5.78 10.85 8.39
N LEU A 101 -7.10 10.88 8.14
CA LEU A 101 -8.05 11.59 8.99
C LEU A 101 -8.24 10.91 10.36
N GLY A 102 -8.21 9.58 10.41
CA GLY A 102 -8.22 8.82 11.67
C GLY A 102 -6.95 9.00 12.50
N ALA A 103 -5.80 9.22 11.88
CA ALA A 103 -4.54 9.55 12.57
C ALA A 103 -4.49 11.01 13.09
N ALA A 104 -5.35 11.89 12.56
CA ALA A 104 -5.44 13.28 13.00
C ALA A 104 -6.32 13.49 14.24
N ASP A 105 -7.08 12.46 14.66
CA ASP A 105 -7.76 12.45 15.97
C ASP A 105 -6.75 12.19 17.10
N LYS A 106 -6.02 13.27 17.43
CA LYS A 106 -5.35 13.62 18.70
C LYS A 106 -4.64 12.48 19.47
N PRO A 107 -3.29 12.54 19.60
CA PRO A 107 -2.59 11.80 20.65
C PRO A 107 -3.13 12.25 22.03
N PRO A 108 -3.50 11.33 22.94
CA PRO A 108 -4.04 11.65 24.26
C PRO A 108 -3.03 12.28 25.24
N GLU A 109 -1.89 12.74 24.74
CA GLU A 109 -0.73 13.17 25.53
C GLU A 109 -0.69 14.70 25.76
N LEU A 110 -1.63 15.46 25.17
CA LEU A 110 -1.70 16.92 25.26
C LEU A 110 -2.99 17.42 25.92
N SER A 111 -3.61 16.59 26.74
CA SER A 111 -4.70 16.97 27.64
C SER A 111 -4.26 16.76 29.08
N GLU A 112 -3.39 17.64 29.57
CA GLU A 112 -3.36 18.21 30.94
C GLU A 112 -2.19 19.18 31.10
#